data_AF-A0A5K1BI81-F1
#
_entry.id   AF-A0A5K1BI81-F1
#
_cell.length_a   1.000
_cell.length_b   1.000
_cell.length_c   1.000
_cell.angle_alpha   90.00
_cell.angle_beta   90.00
_cell.angle_gamma   90.00
#
_symmetry.space_group_name_H-M   'P 1'
#
loop_
_entity.id
_entity.type
_entity.pdbx_description
1 polymer ?
#
loop_
_entity_poly.entity_id
_entity_poly.type
_entity_poly.pdbx_seq_one_letter_code
_entity_poly.pdbx_strand_id
1 'polypeptide(L)' 'GQAKTLMFVHINPHATAYKETISTLKFAERVSCVELGAARSNKESSQVRELKEE' A
#
# COMPACT_ATOMS: atom_id res chain seq x y z
N GLY A 1 -4.59 -9.96 -0.50
CA GLY A 1 -5.29 -9.25 -1.59
C GLY A 1 -4.28 -8.81 -2.63
N GLN A 2 -4.69 -8.59 -3.89
CA GLN A 2 -3.80 -8.09 -4.95
C GLN A 2 -3.93 -6.58 -5.05
N ALA A 3 -3.00 -5.83 -4.45
CA ALA A 3 -2.99 -4.37 -4.50
C ALA A 3 -1.56 -3.85 -4.32
N LYS A 4 -1.27 -2.68 -4.89
CA LYS A 4 -0.07 -1.92 -4.55
C LYS A 4 -0.40 -1.10 -3.31
N THR A 5 0.24 -1.40 -2.18
CA THR A 5 0.00 -0.69 -0.92
C THR A 5 1.15 0.24 -0.62
N LEU A 6 0.82 1.48 -0.27
CA LEU A 6 1.74 2.47 0.27
C LEU A 6 1.17 2.93 1.61
N MET A 7 2.00 2.93 2.65
CA MET A 7 1.61 3.38 3.98
C MET A 7 2.43 4.62 4.35
N PHE A 8 1.75 5.70 4.71
CA PHE A 8 2.37 6.85 5.33
C PHE A 8 2.16 6.81 6.84
N VAL A 9 3.22 7.10 7.58
CA VAL A 9 3.21 7.13 9.04
C VAL A 9 3.54 8.53 9.49
N HIS A 10 2.61 9.16 10.20
CA HIS A 10 2.84 10.47 10.83
C HIS A 10 3.16 10.27 12.30
N ILE A 11 4.21 10.95 12.76
CA ILE A 11 4.76 10.79 14.11
C ILE A 11 4.91 12.16 14.76
N ASN A 12 4.64 12.24 16.06
CA ASN A 12 4.89 13.43 16.86
C ASN A 12 6.35 13.42 17.39
N PRO A 13 7.17 14.46 17.14
CA PRO A 13 8.56 14.50 17.58
C PRO A 13 8.75 14.74 19.09
N HIS A 14 7.69 15.01 19.85
CA HIS A 14 7.79 15.26 21.29
C HIS A 14 8.09 13.99 22.09
N ALA A 15 8.97 14.09 23.09
CA ALA A 15 9.36 12.99 23.97
C ALA A 15 8.19 12.38 24.76
N THR A 16 7.14 13.16 25.05
CA THR A 16 5.93 12.67 25.73
C THR A 16 5.14 11.66 24.88
N ALA A 17 5.26 11.73 23.55
CA ALA A 17 4.62 10.83 22.60
C ALA A 17 5.48 9.60 22.25
N TYR A 18 6.57 9.34 22.98
CA TYR A 18 7.50 8.26 22.67
C TYR A 18 6.83 6.87 22.64
N LYS A 19 5.95 6.57 23.60
CA LYS A 19 5.25 5.28 23.66
C LYS A 19 4.32 5.07 22.45
N GLU A 20 3.62 6.12 22.02
CA GLU A 20 2.74 6.10 20.86
C GLU A 20 3.57 5.95 19.57
N THR A 21 4.64 6.75 19.45
CA THR A 21 5.59 6.71 18.33
C THR A 21 6.17 5.31 18.12
N ILE A 22 6.65 4.68 19.19
CA ILE A 22 7.19 3.31 19.13
C ILE A 22 6.12 2.30 18.71
N SER A 23 4.89 2.45 19.21
CA SER A 23 3.79 1.56 18.83
C SER A 23 3.43 1.68 17.35
N THR A 24 3.40 2.91 16.83
CA THR A 24 3.15 3.20 15.41
C THR A 24 4.27 2.65 14.52
N LEU A 25 5.54 2.81 14.91
CA LEU A 25 6.69 2.27 14.16
C LEU A 25 6.68 0.74 14.14
N LYS A 26 6.40 0.08 15.28
CA LYS A 26 6.28 -1.38 15.34
C LYS A 26 5.14 -1.92 14.47
N PHE A 27 4.06 -1.16 14.34
CA PHE A 27 2.98 -1.52 13.42
C PHE A 27 3.43 -1.40 11.96
N ALA A 28 4.10 -0.29 11.61
CA ALA A 28 4.62 -0.08 10.27
C ALA A 28 5.63 -1.16 9.85
N GLU A 29 6.52 -1.58 10.75
CA GLU A 29 7.45 -2.69 10.54
C GLU A 29 6.74 -4.01 10.21
N ARG A 30 5.65 -4.33 10.93
CA ARG A 30 4.85 -5.52 10.61
C ARG A 30 4.17 -5.40 9.26
N VAL A 31 3.70 -4.20 8.90
CA VAL A 31 3.04 -3.94 7.61
C VAL A 31 4.02 -3.97 6.44
N SER A 32 5.28 -3.55 6.62
CA SER A 32 6.29 -3.62 5.56
C SER A 32 6.64 -5.05 5.15
N CYS A 33 6.49 -6.01 6.07
CA CYS A 33 6.73 -7.43 5.80
C CYS A 33 5.49 -8.16 5.25
N VAL A 34 4.37 -7.47 5.04
CA VAL A 34 3.18 -8.08 4.46
C VAL A 34 3.40 -8.31 2.97
N GLU A 35 3.58 -9.58 2.58
CA GLU A 35 3.61 -9.98 1.19
C GLU A 35 2.20 -9.87 0.59
N LEU A 36 2.01 -8.87 -0.27
CA LEU A 36 0.85 -8.78 -1.13
C LEU A 36 1.16 -9.51 -2.43
N GLY A 37 0.28 -10.44 -2.81
CA GLY A 37 0.41 -11.13 -4.10
C GLY A 37 0.44 -10.12 -5.26
N ALA A 38 1.08 -10.50 -6.38
CA ALA A 38 1.33 -9.63 -7.52
C ALA A 38 0.11 -8.75 -7.85
N ALA A 39 0.26 -7.44 -7.66
CA ALA A 39 -0.77 -6.48 -8.00
C ALA A 39 -0.94 -6.47 -9.52
N ARG A 40 -1.97 -7.15 -10.02
CA ARG A 40 -2.32 -7.13 -11.45
C ARG A 40 -2.72 -5.70 -11.83
N SER A 41 -2.06 -5.14 -12.84
CA SER A 41 -2.52 -3.91 -13.48
C SER A 41 -3.87 -4.18 -14.11
N ASN A 42 -4.93 -3.46 -13.74
CA ASN A 42 -6.16 -3.44 -14.52
C ASN A 42 -5.92 -2.63 -15.81
N LYS A 43 -5.19 -3.21 -16.77
CA LYS A 43 -4.94 -2.64 -18.12
C LYS A 43 -5.98 -3.13 -19.13
N GLU A 44 -7.12 -3.65 -18.70
CA GLU A 44 -8.18 -4.19 -19.56
C GLU A 44 -9.35 -3.19 -19.72
N SER A 45 -9.09 -1.97 -20.18
CA SER A 45 -10.20 -1.12 -20.67
C SER A 45 -9.84 -0.13 -21.78
N SER A 46 -8.58 -0.09 -22.23
CA SER A 46 -8.19 0.74 -23.39
C SER A 46 -7.96 -0.06 -24.67
N GLN A 47 -7.77 -1.38 -24.59
CA GLN A 47 -7.55 -2.22 -25.79
C GLN A 47 -8.81 -2.98 -26.26
N VAL A 48 -9.94 -2.89 -25.56
CA VAL A 48 -11.19 -3.61 -25.92
C VAL A 48 -12.07 -2.79 -26.89
N ARG A 49 -11.65 -1.59 -27.32
CA ARG A 49 -12.39 -0.77 -28.29
C ARG A 49 -11.97 -0.94 -29.76
N GLU A 50 -10.95 -1.75 -30.06
CA GLU A 50 -10.45 -1.92 -31.44
C GLU A 50 -10.53 -3.36 -31.98
N LEU A 51 -11.17 -4.29 -31.26
CA LEU A 51 -11.34 -5.70 -31.70
C LEU A 51 -12.81 -6.06 -32.03
N LYS A 52 -13.62 -5.08 -32.42
CA LYS A 52 -15.00 -5.31 -32.91
C LYS A 52 -15.28 -4.72 -34.30
N GLU A 53 -14.22 -4.49 -35.08
CA GLU A 53 -14.29 -4.25 -36.52
C GLU A 53 -13.34 -5.21 -37.24
N GLU A 54 -13.74 -6.49 -37.29
CA GLU A 54 -13.54 -7.41 -38.41
C GLU A 54 -14.56 -8.56 -38.30
#